data_AF-A0A1E7HWZ2-F1
#
_entry.id   AF-A0A1E7HWZ2-F1
#
_cell.length_a   1.000
_cell.length_b   1.000
_cell.length_c   1.000
_cell.angle_alpha   90.00
_cell.angle_beta   90.00
_cell.angle_gamma   90.00
#
_symmetry.space_group_name_H-M   'P 1'
#
loop_
_entity.id
_entity.type
_entity.pdbx_description
1 polymer ?
#
loop_
_entity_poly.entity_id
_entity_poly.type
_entity_poly.pdbx_seq_one_letter_code
_entity_poly.pdbx_strand_id
1 'polypeptide(L)'
;FDYVALKLWPEPVVAVLDVVFLVVITAALHLDGLGDTADGLLGHHSREKALTIMKDSRIGVMGLVAIVCGLAVKWGGILHLEANRALLIALIPAYARSGMMFGIRFLAYGRPDGGTGQDCFEEPLKPYAFCGLLIPVAFSCFLGWRGIWLNICFILITSTLLFYYNKRVGCITGDMLGTMTEVTESMLFLLVSMGSH
;
A
#
# COMPACT_ATOMS: atom_id res chain seq x y z
N PHE A 1 -12.16 7.70 -15.28
CA PHE A 1 -12.29 6.30 -15.71
C PHE A 1 -13.52 5.69 -15.06
N ASP A 2 -13.51 5.46 -13.75
CA ASP A 2 -14.61 4.92 -12.93
C ASP A 2 -16.02 5.42 -13.33
N TYR A 3 -16.26 6.74 -13.27
CA TYR A 3 -17.56 7.33 -13.63
C TYR A 3 -18.07 6.99 -15.04
N VAL A 4 -17.17 6.82 -16.01
CA VAL A 4 -17.55 6.41 -17.38
C VAL A 4 -17.83 4.91 -17.43
N ALA A 5 -17.04 4.10 -16.73
CA ALA A 5 -17.21 2.65 -16.67
C ALA A 5 -18.54 2.26 -16.01
N LEU A 6 -18.98 2.97 -14.96
CA LEU A 6 -20.29 2.77 -14.30
C LEU A 6 -21.49 3.00 -15.22
N LYS A 7 -21.33 3.73 -16.33
CA LYS A 7 -22.40 3.91 -17.34
C LYS A 7 -22.51 2.74 -18.31
N LEU A 8 -21.49 1.90 -18.37
CA LEU A 8 -21.34 0.83 -19.36
C LEU A 8 -21.46 -0.56 -18.74
N TRP A 9 -21.01 -0.73 -17.49
CA TRP A 9 -20.98 -2.02 -16.79
C TRP A 9 -21.55 -1.95 -15.36
N PRO A 10 -22.01 -3.09 -14.81
CA PRO A 10 -22.40 -3.20 -13.40
C PRO A 10 -21.24 -2.91 -12.44
N GLU A 11 -21.56 -2.43 -11.24
CA GLU A 11 -20.58 -2.06 -10.21
C GLU A 11 -19.54 -3.15 -9.87
N PRO A 12 -19.90 -4.45 -9.74
CA PRO A 12 -18.89 -5.51 -9.53
C PRO A 12 -17.81 -5.55 -10.61
N VAL A 13 -18.19 -5.33 -11.87
CA VAL A 13 -17.26 -5.32 -13.00
C VAL A 13 -16.38 -4.07 -12.95
N VAL A 14 -16.97 -2.91 -12.67
CA VAL A 14 -16.22 -1.65 -12.56
C VAL A 14 -15.21 -1.70 -11.43
N ALA A 15 -15.58 -2.28 -10.28
CA ALA A 15 -14.66 -2.45 -9.16
C ALA A 15 -13.43 -3.31 -9.52
N VAL A 16 -13.60 -4.38 -10.32
CA VAL A 16 -12.46 -5.14 -10.86
C VAL A 16 -11.62 -4.27 -11.79
N LEU A 17 -12.26 -3.51 -12.69
CA LEU A 17 -11.57 -2.63 -13.62
C LEU A 17 -10.79 -1.53 -12.92
N ASP A 18 -11.28 -1.00 -11.81
CA ASP A 18 -10.56 -0.01 -10.98
C ASP A 18 -9.33 -0.64 -10.32
N VAL A 19 -9.44 -1.87 -9.81
CA VAL A 19 -8.27 -2.62 -9.29
C VAL A 19 -7.24 -2.81 -10.40
N VAL A 20 -7.66 -3.26 -11.58
CA VAL A 20 -6.76 -3.44 -12.75
C VAL A 20 -6.13 -2.11 -13.14
N PHE A 21 -6.90 -1.02 -13.15
CA PHE A 21 -6.39 0.32 -13.44
C PHE A 21 -5.29 0.71 -12.46
N LEU A 22 -5.49 0.54 -11.15
CA LEU A 22 -4.48 0.82 -10.12
C LEU A 22 -3.20 -0.01 -10.30
N VAL A 23 -3.32 -1.28 -10.68
CA VAL A 23 -2.18 -2.16 -10.99
C VAL A 23 -1.44 -1.68 -12.24
N VAL A 24 -2.16 -1.34 -13.32
CA VAL A 24 -1.54 -0.90 -14.59
C VAL A 24 -0.82 0.44 -14.45
N ILE A 25 -1.41 1.43 -13.77
CA ILE A 25 -0.77 2.75 -13.61
C ILE A 25 0.50 2.70 -12.75
N THR A 26 0.65 1.67 -11.93
CA THR A 26 1.86 1.41 -11.13
C THR A 26 2.79 0.39 -11.79
N ALA A 27 2.44 -0.11 -12.98
CA ALA A 27 3.12 -1.21 -13.66
C ALA A 27 3.34 -2.44 -12.77
N ALA A 28 2.42 -2.68 -11.82
CA ALA A 28 2.51 -3.72 -10.79
C ALA A 28 3.76 -3.65 -9.88
N LEU A 29 4.49 -2.53 -9.85
CA LEU A 29 5.77 -2.40 -9.14
C LEU A 29 5.63 -2.63 -7.63
N HIS A 30 4.57 -2.08 -7.00
CA HIS A 30 4.34 -2.31 -5.58
C HIS A 30 3.77 -3.70 -5.28
N LEU A 31 3.04 -4.26 -6.25
CA LEU A 31 2.43 -5.59 -6.15
C LEU A 31 3.48 -6.70 -6.21
N ASP A 32 4.51 -6.51 -7.03
CA ASP A 32 5.72 -7.34 -7.03
C ASP A 32 6.38 -7.31 -5.64
N GLY A 33 6.54 -6.11 -5.07
CA GLY A 33 7.07 -5.94 -3.73
C GLY A 33 6.27 -6.66 -2.63
N LEU A 34 4.94 -6.71 -2.75
CA LEU A 34 4.06 -7.50 -1.88
C LEU A 34 4.35 -8.99 -1.98
N GLY A 35 4.56 -9.51 -3.20
CA GLY A 35 4.93 -10.89 -3.45
C GLY A 35 6.26 -11.25 -2.76
N ASP A 36 7.31 -10.51 -3.08
CA ASP A 36 8.66 -10.72 -2.55
C ASP A 36 8.69 -10.64 -1.02
N THR A 37 8.06 -9.60 -0.47
CA THR A 37 8.02 -9.41 0.99
C THR A 37 7.25 -10.52 1.68
N ALA A 38 6.18 -11.03 1.07
CA ALA A 38 5.44 -12.16 1.62
C ALA A 38 6.28 -13.44 1.60
N ASP A 39 6.96 -13.75 0.49
CA ASP A 39 7.86 -14.91 0.40
C ASP A 39 9.03 -14.82 1.38
N GLY A 40 9.57 -13.62 1.60
CA GLY A 40 10.64 -13.40 2.56
C GLY A 40 10.18 -13.45 4.02
N LEU A 41 9.10 -12.75 4.38
CA LEU A 41 8.75 -12.44 5.78
C LEU A 41 7.70 -13.36 6.40
N LEU A 42 6.77 -13.92 5.61
CA LEU A 42 5.76 -14.86 6.12
C LEU A 42 6.36 -16.25 6.38
N GLY A 43 7.49 -16.56 5.75
CA GLY A 43 8.32 -17.69 6.13
C GLY A 43 8.97 -17.49 7.50
N HIS A 44 9.15 -18.58 8.25
CA HIS A 44 9.95 -18.61 9.49
C HIS A 44 11.46 -18.60 9.17
N HIS A 45 11.90 -17.62 8.40
CA HIS A 45 13.28 -17.46 7.98
C HIS A 45 14.05 -16.55 8.94
N SER A 46 15.39 -16.70 8.96
CA SER A 46 16.26 -15.70 9.55
C SER A 46 16.17 -14.40 8.74
N ARG A 47 16.62 -13.30 9.33
CA ARG A 47 16.67 -11.99 8.67
C ARG A 47 17.41 -12.06 7.33
N GLU A 48 18.58 -12.67 7.31
CA GLU A 48 19.47 -12.75 6.16
C GLU A 48 18.83 -13.57 5.04
N LYS A 49 18.20 -14.70 5.41
CA LYS A 49 17.51 -15.55 4.45
C LYS A 49 16.28 -14.86 3.88
N ALA A 50 15.50 -14.15 4.69
CA ALA A 50 14.35 -13.37 4.21
C ALA A 50 14.78 -12.29 3.20
N LEU A 51 15.85 -11.54 3.51
CA LEU A 51 16.41 -10.53 2.60
C LEU A 51 16.97 -11.15 1.31
N THR A 52 17.51 -12.37 1.40
CA THR A 52 18.00 -13.11 0.22
C THR A 52 16.85 -13.56 -0.67
N ILE A 53 15.76 -14.05 -0.08
CA ILE A 53 14.55 -14.46 -0.82
C ILE A 53 13.93 -13.27 -1.54
N MET A 54 13.83 -12.10 -0.90
CA MET A 54 13.32 -10.87 -1.54
C MET A 54 14.20 -10.34 -2.69
N LYS A 55 15.43 -10.84 -2.86
CA LYS A 55 16.28 -10.51 -4.03
C LYS A 55 16.10 -11.51 -5.17
N ASP A 56 15.46 -12.64 -4.91
CA ASP A 56 15.19 -13.67 -5.91
C ASP A 56 13.99 -13.25 -6.75
N SER A 57 14.14 -13.23 -8.07
CA SER A 57 13.04 -12.85 -8.99
C SER A 57 11.95 -13.92 -9.11
N ARG A 58 12.12 -15.08 -8.48
CA ARG A 58 11.15 -16.17 -8.53
C ARG A 58 10.08 -15.96 -7.47
N ILE A 59 8.84 -15.86 -7.92
CA ILE A 59 7.68 -15.84 -7.03
C ILE A 59 7.49 -17.21 -6.33
N GLY A 60 7.29 -17.18 -5.03
CA GLY A 60 6.89 -18.31 -4.21
C GLY A 60 5.38 -18.39 -4.02
N VAL A 61 4.95 -19.46 -3.35
CA VAL A 61 3.52 -19.70 -3.08
C VAL A 61 2.96 -18.63 -2.12
N MET A 62 3.76 -18.17 -1.15
CA MET A 62 3.30 -17.16 -0.20
C MET A 62 3.11 -15.80 -0.89
N GLY A 63 4.03 -15.44 -1.79
CA GLY A 63 3.92 -14.25 -2.63
C GLY A 63 2.67 -14.27 -3.50
N LEU A 64 2.42 -15.38 -4.20
CA LEU A 64 1.21 -15.54 -5.01
C LEU A 64 -0.07 -15.41 -4.16
N VAL A 65 -0.13 -16.09 -3.01
CA VAL A 65 -1.29 -16.03 -2.11
C VAL A 65 -1.49 -14.60 -1.58
N ALA A 66 -0.41 -13.91 -1.19
CA ALA A 66 -0.49 -12.53 -0.70
C ALA A 66 -1.02 -11.58 -1.78
N ILE A 67 -0.54 -11.69 -3.02
CA ILE A 67 -1.02 -10.89 -4.16
C ILE A 67 -2.51 -11.15 -4.40
N VAL A 68 -2.94 -12.42 -4.49
CA VAL A 68 -4.35 -12.77 -4.72
C VAL A 68 -5.24 -12.23 -3.60
N CYS A 69 -4.86 -12.45 -2.34
CA CYS A 69 -5.60 -11.94 -1.19
C CYS A 69 -5.65 -10.41 -1.16
N GLY A 70 -4.52 -9.73 -1.43
CA GLY A 70 -4.46 -8.27 -1.49
C GLY A 70 -5.39 -7.68 -2.55
N LEU A 71 -5.33 -8.22 -3.77
CA LEU A 71 -6.23 -7.82 -4.86
C LEU A 71 -7.70 -8.11 -4.53
N ALA A 72 -8.00 -9.25 -3.91
CA ALA A 72 -9.37 -9.59 -3.50
C ALA A 72 -9.91 -8.64 -2.43
N VAL A 73 -9.10 -8.28 -1.43
CA VAL A 73 -9.48 -7.29 -0.42
C VAL A 73 -9.69 -5.92 -1.05
N LYS A 74 -8.78 -5.49 -1.92
CA LYS A 74 -8.90 -4.21 -2.64
C LYS A 74 -10.18 -4.17 -3.47
N TRP A 75 -10.49 -5.25 -4.20
CA TRP A 75 -11.73 -5.39 -4.96
C TRP A 75 -12.96 -5.30 -4.06
N GLY A 76 -13.00 -6.08 -2.97
CA GLY A 76 -14.12 -6.08 -2.03
C GLY A 76 -14.37 -4.72 -1.39
N GLY A 77 -13.31 -3.99 -1.03
CA GLY A 77 -13.41 -2.63 -0.50
C GLY A 77 -13.91 -1.62 -1.54
N ILE A 78 -13.35 -1.66 -2.76
CA ILE A 78 -13.78 -0.78 -3.86
C ILE A 78 -15.23 -1.07 -4.23
N LEU A 79 -15.68 -2.33 -4.23
CA LEU A 79 -17.06 -2.71 -4.57
C LEU A 79 -18.11 -2.06 -3.66
N HIS A 80 -17.78 -1.73 -2.41
CA HIS A 80 -18.74 -1.21 -1.43
C HIS A 80 -18.58 0.29 -1.17
N LEU A 81 -17.98 1.02 -2.12
CA LEU A 81 -17.85 2.48 -2.07
C LEU A 81 -19.12 3.16 -2.61
N GLU A 82 -20.05 3.47 -1.72
CA GLU A 82 -21.34 4.09 -2.11
C GLU A 82 -21.22 5.59 -2.45
N ALA A 83 -20.42 6.34 -1.70
CA ALA A 83 -20.34 7.79 -1.80
C ALA A 83 -18.89 8.25 -1.95
N ASN A 84 -18.68 9.30 -2.74
CA ASN A 84 -17.36 9.87 -3.02
C ASN A 84 -16.37 8.85 -3.63
N ARG A 85 -16.88 7.82 -4.34
CA ARG A 85 -16.10 6.72 -4.94
C ARG A 85 -14.89 7.22 -5.72
N ALA A 86 -15.11 8.11 -6.69
CA ALA A 86 -14.02 8.68 -7.50
C ALA A 86 -12.97 9.44 -6.67
N LEU A 87 -13.39 10.15 -5.62
CA LEU A 87 -12.47 10.84 -4.71
C LEU A 87 -11.66 9.81 -3.91
N LEU A 88 -12.29 8.78 -3.35
CA LEU A 88 -11.62 7.73 -2.57
C LEU A 88 -10.64 6.91 -3.41
N ILE A 89 -10.99 6.58 -4.66
CA ILE A 89 -10.10 5.89 -5.61
C ILE A 89 -8.84 6.71 -5.90
N ALA A 90 -8.91 8.04 -5.89
CA ALA A 90 -7.73 8.91 -6.03
C ALA A 90 -6.98 9.12 -4.70
N LEU A 91 -7.72 9.25 -3.61
CA LEU A 91 -7.21 9.67 -2.30
C LEU A 91 -6.45 8.55 -1.60
N ILE A 92 -6.96 7.32 -1.64
CA ILE A 92 -6.38 6.17 -0.92
C ILE A 92 -4.97 5.82 -1.45
N PRO A 93 -4.73 5.75 -2.77
CA PRO A 93 -3.37 5.61 -3.29
C PRO A 93 -2.42 6.73 -2.87
N ALA A 94 -2.91 7.97 -2.76
CA ALA A 94 -2.10 9.09 -2.30
C ALA A 94 -1.68 8.94 -0.82
N TYR A 95 -2.59 8.48 0.05
CA TYR A 95 -2.25 8.09 1.43
C TYR A 95 -1.21 6.97 1.45
N ALA A 96 -1.47 5.89 0.72
CA ALA A 96 -0.62 4.71 0.75
C ALA A 96 0.81 4.98 0.25
N ARG A 97 0.98 5.85 -0.76
CA ARG A 97 2.31 6.33 -1.19
C ARG A 97 2.96 7.23 -0.16
N SER A 98 2.20 8.11 0.50
CA SER A 98 2.71 8.93 1.60
C SER A 98 3.20 8.07 2.79
N GLY A 99 2.60 6.89 3.00
CA GLY A 99 3.02 5.90 3.98
C GLY A 99 4.48 5.46 3.84
N MET A 100 4.99 5.34 2.60
CA MET A 100 6.37 4.97 2.32
C MET A 100 7.38 5.95 2.95
N MET A 101 7.05 7.24 3.01
CA MET A 101 7.94 8.27 3.56
C MET A 101 8.26 8.03 5.03
N PHE A 102 7.31 7.47 5.79
CA PHE A 102 7.56 7.09 7.18
C PHE A 102 8.51 5.89 7.27
N GLY A 103 8.41 4.94 6.34
CA GLY A 103 9.37 3.83 6.21
C GLY A 103 10.78 4.34 5.97
N ILE A 104 10.94 5.25 5.01
CA ILE A 104 12.22 5.88 4.68
C ILE A 104 12.77 6.69 5.87
N ARG A 105 11.90 7.40 6.59
CA ARG A 105 12.31 8.27 7.71
C ARG A 105 12.76 7.53 8.96
N PHE A 106 12.15 6.37 9.26
CA PHE A 106 12.28 5.71 10.55
C PHE A 106 13.04 4.38 10.51
N LEU A 107 13.27 3.79 9.34
CA LEU A 107 13.99 2.51 9.21
C LEU A 107 15.23 2.68 8.35
N ALA A 108 16.30 1.97 8.70
CA ALA A 108 17.51 1.91 7.90
C ALA A 108 17.28 1.07 6.64
N TYR A 109 17.97 1.42 5.54
CA TYR A 109 17.86 0.66 4.30
C TYR A 109 18.54 -0.71 4.42
N GLY A 110 17.83 -1.76 4.00
CA GLY A 110 18.24 -3.16 4.15
C GLY A 110 19.07 -3.74 2.99
N ARG A 111 19.41 -2.95 1.97
CA ARG A 111 20.19 -3.39 0.80
C ARG A 111 21.48 -2.54 0.63
N PRO A 112 22.60 -2.95 1.26
CA PRO A 112 23.86 -2.21 1.15
C PRO A 112 24.52 -2.32 -0.24
N ASP A 113 24.24 -3.39 -0.99
CA ASP A 113 24.83 -3.64 -2.32
C ASP A 113 24.11 -2.94 -3.49
N GLY A 114 23.07 -2.15 -3.18
CA GLY A 114 22.27 -1.46 -4.18
C GLY A 114 20.81 -1.91 -4.29
N GLY A 115 19.97 -0.97 -4.72
CA GLY A 115 18.55 -1.18 -4.99
C GLY A 115 17.88 0.09 -5.47
N THR A 116 16.74 -0.04 -6.15
CA THR A 116 15.98 1.08 -6.77
C THR A 116 15.56 2.18 -5.81
N GLY A 117 15.56 1.91 -4.50
CA GLY A 117 15.22 2.87 -3.46
C GLY A 117 16.42 3.46 -2.73
N GLN A 118 17.66 3.05 -3.01
CA GLN A 118 18.85 3.43 -2.23
C GLN A 118 19.01 4.96 -2.13
N ASP A 119 18.83 5.66 -3.25
CA ASP A 119 18.96 7.12 -3.34
C ASP A 119 18.04 7.85 -2.35
N CYS A 120 16.89 7.25 -2.00
CA CYS A 120 15.95 7.82 -1.03
C CYS A 120 16.45 7.75 0.43
N PHE A 121 17.51 7.00 0.72
CA PHE A 121 18.05 6.78 2.06
C PHE A 121 19.43 7.40 2.28
N GLU A 122 20.00 8.08 1.28
CA GLU A 122 21.31 8.74 1.41
C GLU A 122 21.29 9.88 2.42
N GLU A 123 20.22 10.68 2.41
CA GLU A 123 19.98 11.74 3.39
C GLU A 123 18.73 11.47 4.22
N PRO A 124 18.74 11.81 5.53
CA PRO A 124 17.55 11.70 6.34
C PRO A 124 16.45 12.64 5.82
N LEU A 125 15.26 12.09 5.60
CA LEU A 125 14.10 12.88 5.19
C LEU A 125 13.81 14.01 6.17
N LYS A 126 13.81 15.24 5.64
CA LYS A 126 13.46 16.45 6.39
C LYS A 126 11.93 16.58 6.53
N PRO A 127 11.42 17.26 7.56
CA PRO A 127 9.97 17.35 7.80
C PRO A 127 9.16 17.90 6.62
N TYR A 128 9.72 18.82 5.82
CA TYR A 128 9.03 19.36 4.64
C TYR A 128 8.77 18.33 3.54
N ALA A 129 9.48 17.19 3.54
CA ALA A 129 9.25 16.13 2.56
C ALA A 129 7.84 15.53 2.73
N PHE A 130 7.25 15.65 3.92
CA PHE A 130 5.88 15.20 4.22
C PHE A 130 4.80 16.18 3.79
N CYS A 131 5.13 17.35 3.19
CA CYS A 131 4.11 18.29 2.70
C CYS A 131 3.14 17.66 1.70
N GLY A 132 3.59 16.65 0.94
CA GLY A 132 2.72 15.89 0.03
C GLY A 132 1.55 15.20 0.73
N LEU A 133 1.72 14.76 2.00
CA LEU A 133 0.66 14.13 2.81
C LEU A 133 -0.43 15.14 3.21
N LEU A 134 -0.14 16.44 3.23
CA LEU A 134 -1.14 17.45 3.57
C LEU A 134 -2.25 17.53 2.53
N ILE A 135 -1.97 17.19 1.27
CA ILE A 135 -2.96 17.18 0.19
C ILE A 135 -4.04 16.14 0.49
N PRO A 136 -3.75 14.82 0.59
CA PRO A 136 -4.79 13.83 0.87
C PRO A 136 -5.47 14.07 2.22
N VAL A 137 -4.74 14.55 3.23
CA VAL A 137 -5.35 14.93 4.53
C VAL A 137 -6.36 16.07 4.36
N ALA A 138 -6.03 17.14 3.63
CA ALA A 138 -6.95 18.24 3.39
C ALA A 138 -8.20 17.79 2.60
N PHE A 139 -8.01 16.95 1.57
CA PHE A 139 -9.13 16.43 0.78
C PHE A 139 -10.00 15.44 1.56
N SER A 140 -9.44 14.74 2.56
CA SER A 140 -10.22 13.87 3.44
C SER A 140 -11.29 14.62 4.24
N CYS A 141 -11.11 15.94 4.48
CA CYS A 141 -12.10 16.76 5.18
C CYS A 141 -13.45 16.82 4.44
N PHE A 142 -13.46 16.67 3.11
CA PHE A 142 -14.71 16.61 2.34
C PHE A 142 -15.52 15.33 2.56
N LEU A 143 -14.94 14.32 3.23
CA LEU A 143 -15.60 13.06 3.57
C LEU A 143 -16.30 13.10 4.95
N GLY A 144 -16.22 14.22 5.68
CA GLY A 144 -16.79 14.34 7.02
C GLY A 144 -16.18 13.35 8.02
N TRP A 145 -17.01 12.65 8.79
CA TRP A 145 -16.54 11.68 9.79
C TRP A 145 -15.76 10.52 9.15
N ARG A 146 -16.10 10.11 7.92
CA ARG A 146 -15.37 9.07 7.18
C ARG A 146 -13.93 9.51 6.88
N GLY A 147 -13.69 10.80 6.71
CA GLY A 147 -12.35 11.36 6.55
C GLY A 147 -11.52 11.23 7.82
N ILE A 148 -12.11 11.49 8.99
CA ILE A 148 -11.44 11.29 10.29
C ILE A 148 -11.11 9.80 10.47
N TRP A 149 -12.07 8.92 10.18
CA TRP A 149 -11.87 7.47 10.24
C TRP A 149 -10.73 7.01 9.32
N LEU A 150 -10.72 7.48 8.07
CA LEU A 150 -9.68 7.17 7.08
C LEU A 150 -8.28 7.56 7.61
N ASN A 151 -8.15 8.76 8.20
CA ASN A 151 -6.89 9.23 8.79
C ASN A 151 -6.43 8.35 9.96
N ILE A 152 -7.34 7.96 10.86
CA ILE A 152 -7.03 7.08 11.98
C ILE A 152 -6.55 5.72 11.48
N CYS A 153 -7.28 5.11 10.54
CA CYS A 153 -6.89 3.83 9.94
C CYS A 153 -5.51 3.92 9.28
N PHE A 154 -5.25 4.99 8.52
CA PHE A 154 -3.96 5.22 7.88
C PHE A 154 -2.81 5.25 8.89
N ILE A 155 -2.97 5.99 9.99
CA ILE A 155 -1.97 6.08 11.06
C ILE A 155 -1.73 4.70 11.70
N LEU A 156 -2.80 3.96 12.01
CA LEU A 156 -2.71 2.65 12.65
C LEU A 156 -2.03 1.60 11.74
N ILE A 157 -2.41 1.54 10.47
CA ILE A 157 -1.83 0.60 9.50
C ILE A 157 -0.34 0.92 9.32
N THR A 158 0.00 2.19 9.05
CA THR A 158 1.38 2.63 8.84
C THR A 158 2.24 2.32 10.07
N SER A 159 1.78 2.70 11.27
CA SER A 159 2.51 2.46 12.52
C SER A 159 2.72 0.97 12.79
N THR A 160 1.70 0.15 12.52
CA THR A 160 1.75 -1.31 12.70
C THR A 160 2.76 -1.95 11.76
N LEU A 161 2.77 -1.56 10.48
CA LEU A 161 3.72 -2.08 9.50
C LEU A 161 5.16 -1.70 9.85
N LEU A 162 5.39 -0.44 10.24
CA LEU A 162 6.72 0.01 10.69
C LEU A 162 7.20 -0.73 11.93
N PHE A 163 6.33 -0.91 12.91
CA PHE A 163 6.63 -1.70 14.11
C PHE A 163 6.96 -3.15 13.75
N TYR A 164 6.16 -3.77 12.90
CA TYR A 164 6.37 -5.15 12.43
C TYR A 164 7.71 -5.29 11.71
N TYR A 165 8.02 -4.40 10.76
CA TYR A 165 9.29 -4.41 10.03
C TYR A 165 10.50 -4.20 10.94
N ASN A 166 10.42 -3.24 11.86
CA ASN A 166 11.48 -3.02 12.83
C ASN A 166 11.72 -4.25 13.70
N LYS A 167 10.65 -4.88 14.19
CA LYS A 167 10.73 -6.07 15.05
C LYS A 167 11.19 -7.32 14.29
N ARG A 168 10.76 -7.47 13.03
CA ARG A 168 11.00 -8.69 12.24
C ARG A 168 12.38 -8.70 11.59
N VAL A 169 12.81 -7.57 11.03
CA VAL A 169 14.02 -7.47 10.20
C VAL A 169 14.94 -6.33 10.65
N GLY A 170 14.40 -5.28 11.30
CA GLY A 170 15.18 -4.14 11.77
C GLY A 170 15.65 -3.20 10.66
N CYS A 171 15.12 -3.33 9.45
CA CYS A 171 15.42 -2.51 8.28
C CYS A 171 14.25 -2.53 7.29
N ILE A 172 14.34 -1.76 6.21
CA ILE A 172 13.35 -1.72 5.13
C ILE A 172 14.01 -1.82 3.74
N THR A 173 13.35 -2.51 2.80
CA THR A 173 13.76 -2.60 1.39
C THR A 173 12.76 -1.89 0.47
N GLY A 174 13.06 -1.80 -0.84
CA GLY A 174 12.10 -1.29 -1.83
C GLY A 174 10.80 -2.11 -1.87
N ASP A 175 10.92 -3.44 -1.82
CA ASP A 175 9.79 -4.38 -1.82
C ASP A 175 8.90 -4.18 -0.60
N MET A 176 9.50 -3.94 0.57
CA MET A 176 8.79 -3.68 1.81
C MET A 176 8.04 -2.33 1.77
N LEU A 177 8.59 -1.31 1.08
CA LEU A 177 7.88 -0.06 0.79
C LEU A 177 6.70 -0.29 -0.16
N GLY A 178 6.90 -1.06 -1.22
CA GLY A 178 5.82 -1.48 -2.14
C GLY A 178 4.70 -2.21 -1.41
N THR A 179 5.07 -3.17 -0.54
CA THR A 179 4.14 -3.89 0.35
C THR A 179 3.37 -2.95 1.25
N MET A 180 4.03 -1.95 1.85
CA MET A 180 3.34 -0.96 2.68
C MET A 180 2.27 -0.24 1.90
N THR A 181 2.54 0.13 0.65
CA THR A 181 1.55 0.78 -0.20
C THR A 181 0.40 -0.16 -0.55
N GLU A 182 0.66 -1.39 -1.01
CA GLU A 182 -0.42 -2.32 -1.37
C GLU A 182 -1.30 -2.71 -0.18
N VAL A 183 -0.70 -2.97 0.98
CA VAL A 183 -1.44 -3.28 2.22
C VAL A 183 -2.25 -2.06 2.68
N THR A 184 -1.65 -0.87 2.66
CA THR A 184 -2.36 0.36 3.07
C THR A 184 -3.51 0.68 2.12
N GLU A 185 -3.31 0.59 0.80
CA GLU A 185 -4.41 0.78 -0.16
C GLU A 185 -5.55 -0.20 0.10
N SER A 186 -5.23 -1.49 0.14
CA SER A 186 -6.24 -2.56 0.28
C SER A 186 -7.02 -2.43 1.58
N MET A 187 -6.33 -2.20 2.70
CA MET A 187 -6.97 -2.04 4.01
C MET A 187 -7.77 -0.74 4.11
N LEU A 188 -7.29 0.37 3.56
CA LEU A 188 -8.05 1.63 3.59
C LEU A 188 -9.33 1.53 2.75
N PHE A 189 -9.28 0.90 1.56
CA PHE A 189 -10.49 0.64 0.78
C PHE A 189 -11.49 -0.21 1.57
N LEU A 190 -11.04 -1.29 2.21
CA LEU A 190 -11.91 -2.16 3.02
C LEU A 190 -12.49 -1.46 4.25
N LEU A 191 -11.67 -0.70 4.99
CA LEU A 191 -12.09 -0.08 6.25
C LEU A 191 -12.97 1.15 6.04
N VAL A 192 -12.75 1.90 4.95
CA VAL A 192 -13.62 3.05 4.62
C VAL A 192 -14.97 2.59 4.09
N SER A 193 -15.05 1.38 3.53
CA SER A 193 -16.30 0.75 3.11
C SER A 193 -17.05 0.07 4.27
N MET A 194 -16.63 0.25 5.53
CA MET A 194 -17.40 -0.23 6.68
C MET A 194 -18.57 0.73 6.97
N GLY A 195 -19.76 0.17 7.18
CA GLY A 195 -20.96 0.95 7.50
C GLY A 195 -21.59 1.67 6.31
N SER A 196 -21.34 1.20 5.09
CA SER A 196 -22.07 1.53 3.86
C SER A 196 -23.23 0.55 3.61
N HIS A 197 -24.03 0.28 4.65
CA HIS A 197 -25.23 -0.56 4.58
C HIS A 197 -26.37 0.10 5.36
#